data_AF-A0AAW4KXB3-F1
#
_entry.id   AF-A0AAW4KXB3-F1
#
_cell.length_a   1.000
_cell.length_b   1.000
_cell.length_c   1.000
_cell.angle_alpha   90.00
_cell.angle_beta   90.00
_cell.angle_gamma   90.00
#
_symmetry.space_group_name_H-M   'P 1'
#
loop_
_entity.id
_entity.type
_entity.pdbx_description
1 polymer ?
#
loop_
_entity_poly.entity_id
_entity_poly.type
_entity_poly.pdbx_seq_one_letter_code
_entity_poly.pdbx_strand_id
1 'polypeptide(L)'
;TATSRTVPEGVDLDALSAQFEGPFIGNNNYDLAMAIERRAQGRIDAVAFGRLFISNPDLVERLRRGIELTIAPRESYYGGGAKGYTDWPTA
;
A
#
# COMPACT_ATOMS: atom_id res chain seq x y z
N THR A 1 -4.40 10.95 -9.58
CA THR A 1 -4.12 9.56 -9.16
C THR A 1 -4.44 9.43 -7.68
N ALA A 2 -5.37 8.53 -7.34
CA ALA A 2 -6.21 8.55 -6.14
C ALA A 2 -5.50 8.89 -4.83
N THR A 3 -5.82 10.05 -4.26
CA THR A 3 -5.55 10.39 -2.85
C THR A 3 -6.66 9.90 -1.94
N SER A 4 -7.83 9.56 -2.50
CA SER A 4 -9.01 9.21 -1.73
C SER A 4 -9.14 7.71 -1.49
N ARG A 5 -9.50 7.38 -0.25
CA ARG A 5 -9.99 6.05 0.15
C ARG A 5 -11.51 5.95 0.10
N THR A 6 -12.21 6.99 -0.34
CA THR A 6 -13.67 7.01 -0.44
C THR A 6 -14.11 5.85 -1.31
N VAL A 7 -14.88 4.95 -0.70
CA VAL A 7 -15.57 3.88 -1.40
C VAL A 7 -16.79 4.50 -2.08
N PRO A 8 -17.03 4.24 -3.38
CA PRO A 8 -18.22 4.74 -4.07
C PRO A 8 -19.51 4.32 -3.36
N GLU A 9 -20.55 5.13 -3.48
CA GLU A 9 -21.87 4.79 -2.95
C GLU A 9 -22.36 3.43 -3.53
N GLY A 10 -22.96 2.60 -2.67
CA GLY A 10 -23.44 1.27 -3.05
C GLY A 10 -22.37 0.18 -3.12
N VAL A 11 -21.08 0.50 -2.89
CA VAL A 11 -20.01 -0.50 -2.83
C VAL A 11 -19.71 -0.86 -1.37
N ASP A 12 -19.86 -2.14 -1.02
CA ASP A 12 -19.42 -2.71 0.25
C ASP A 12 -18.29 -3.72 -0.01
N LEU A 13 -17.06 -3.32 0.32
CA LEU A 13 -15.87 -4.14 0.12
C LEU A 13 -15.84 -5.35 1.06
N ASP A 14 -16.42 -5.23 2.26
CA ASP A 14 -16.44 -6.31 3.22
C ASP A 14 -17.46 -7.37 2.77
N ALA A 15 -18.65 -6.95 2.32
CA ALA A 15 -19.64 -7.84 1.70
C ALA A 15 -19.10 -8.53 0.44
N LEU A 16 -18.33 -7.82 -0.39
CA LEU A 16 -17.66 -8.41 -1.55
C LEU A 16 -16.65 -9.48 -1.14
N SER A 17 -15.79 -9.19 -0.15
CA SER A 17 -14.79 -10.13 0.33
C SER A 17 -15.41 -11.41 0.91
N ALA A 18 -16.57 -11.29 1.57
CA ALA A 18 -17.29 -12.42 2.14
C ALA A 18 -17.86 -13.40 1.10
N GLN A 19 -17.92 -13.02 -0.18
CA GLN A 19 -18.33 -13.91 -1.28
C GLN A 19 -17.16 -14.74 -1.84
N PHE A 20 -15.94 -14.54 -1.35
CA PHE A 20 -14.74 -15.21 -1.82
C PHE A 20 -14.10 -16.02 -0.70
N GLU A 21 -13.88 -17.31 -0.93
CA GLU A 21 -13.31 -18.22 0.08
C GLU A 21 -11.77 -18.21 0.12
N GLY A 22 -11.12 -17.48 -0.80
CA GLY A 22 -9.66 -17.37 -0.85
C GLY A 22 -9.12 -16.12 -0.16
N PRO A 23 -7.78 -15.93 -0.19
CA PRO A 23 -7.15 -14.78 0.44
C PRO A 23 -7.58 -13.45 -0.19
N PHE A 24 -7.93 -12.48 0.65
CA PHE A 24 -8.33 -11.14 0.22
C PHE A 24 -7.21 -10.11 0.46
N ILE A 25 -6.73 -9.46 -0.61
CA ILE A 25 -5.64 -8.49 -0.54
C ILE A 25 -6.18 -7.06 -0.59
N GLY A 26 -5.99 -6.32 0.49
CA GLY A 26 -6.31 -4.90 0.57
C GLY A 26 -5.35 -4.03 -0.24
N ASN A 27 -5.87 -3.03 -0.95
CA ASN A 27 -5.10 -1.99 -1.61
C ASN A 27 -5.84 -0.64 -1.45
N ASN A 28 -5.31 0.44 -2.03
CA ASN A 28 -5.83 1.81 -1.96
C ASN A 28 -5.43 2.59 -0.69
N ASN A 29 -4.23 3.18 -0.70
CA ASN A 29 -3.73 4.14 0.31
C ASN A 29 -3.72 3.60 1.75
N TYR A 30 -3.32 2.35 1.92
CA TYR A 30 -3.03 1.82 3.26
C TYR A 30 -1.76 2.45 3.83
N ASP A 31 -1.77 2.65 5.15
CA ASP A 31 -0.61 2.77 6.00
C ASP A 31 -0.51 1.51 6.89
N LEU A 32 0.51 1.45 7.75
CA LEU A 32 0.73 0.30 8.62
C LEU A 32 -0.38 0.11 9.65
N ALA A 33 -0.84 1.19 10.27
CA ALA A 33 -1.86 1.13 11.32
C ALA A 33 -3.18 0.59 10.77
N MET A 34 -3.62 1.12 9.62
CA MET A 34 -4.81 0.63 8.92
C MET A 34 -4.67 -0.83 8.48
N ALA A 35 -3.49 -1.24 8.01
CA ALA A 35 -3.26 -2.62 7.59
C ALA A 35 -3.35 -3.59 8.76
N ILE A 36 -2.74 -3.25 9.90
CA ILE A 36 -2.80 -4.03 11.13
C ILE A 36 -4.25 -4.13 11.63
N GLU A 37 -4.97 -3.01 11.68
CA GLU A 37 -6.36 -2.97 12.12
C GLU A 37 -7.27 -3.84 11.24
N ARG A 38 -7.20 -3.67 9.91
CA ARG A 38 -8.03 -4.44 8.96
C ARG A 38 -7.71 -5.92 9.01
N ARG A 39 -6.43 -6.29 9.20
CA ARG A 39 -6.03 -7.70 9.38
C ARG A 39 -6.56 -8.27 10.69
N ALA A 40 -6.48 -7.52 11.79
CA ALA A 40 -7.01 -7.96 13.08
C ALA A 40 -8.54 -8.16 13.07
N GLN A 41 -9.24 -7.39 12.24
CA GLN A 41 -10.68 -7.53 12.01
C GLN A 41 -11.05 -8.69 11.05
N GLY A 42 -10.08 -9.41 10.49
CA GLY A 42 -10.32 -10.48 9.52
C GLY A 42 -10.83 -9.99 8.16
N ARG A 43 -10.69 -8.70 7.85
CA ARG A 43 -11.23 -8.08 6.62
C ARG A 43 -10.29 -8.14 5.43
N ILE A 44 -9.02 -8.44 5.68
CA ILE A 44 -7.98 -8.66 4.67
C ILE A 44 -7.00 -9.72 5.19
N ASP A 45 -6.40 -10.48 4.29
CA ASP A 45 -5.32 -11.42 4.58
C ASP A 45 -3.95 -10.81 4.29
N ALA A 46 -3.87 -9.88 3.35
CA ALA A 46 -2.64 -9.13 3.09
C ALA A 46 -2.96 -7.71 2.62
N VAL A 47 -1.93 -6.88 2.54
CA VAL A 47 -2.01 -5.53 1.99
C VAL A 47 -0.96 -5.34 0.91
N ALA A 48 -1.36 -4.75 -0.21
CA ALA A 48 -0.47 -4.33 -1.27
C ALA A 48 -0.17 -2.84 -1.16
N PHE A 49 1.11 -2.49 -1.04
CA PHE A 49 1.59 -1.10 -1.09
C PHE A 49 2.19 -0.80 -2.46
N GLY A 50 1.68 0.23 -3.14
CA GLY A 50 2.23 0.67 -4.43
C GLY A 50 3.28 1.77 -4.24
N ARG A 51 2.81 3.00 -4.03
CA ARG A 51 3.65 4.22 -3.96
C ARG A 51 4.75 4.16 -2.91
N LEU A 52 4.49 3.53 -1.76
CA LEU A 52 5.52 3.36 -0.73
C LEU A 52 6.65 2.44 -1.19
N PHE A 53 6.37 1.41 -1.98
CA PHE A 53 7.41 0.54 -2.54
C PHE A 53 8.22 1.23 -3.65
N ILE A 54 7.67 2.24 -4.34
CA ILE A 54 8.41 2.98 -5.36
C ILE A 54 9.70 3.60 -4.79
N SER A 55 9.64 4.17 -3.58
CA SER A 55 10.76 4.92 -2.98
C SER A 55 11.41 4.25 -1.77
N ASN A 56 10.90 3.09 -1.37
CA ASN A 56 11.42 2.34 -0.22
C ASN A 56 11.59 0.88 -0.67
N PRO A 57 12.71 0.52 -1.31
CA PRO A 57 12.95 -0.85 -1.77
C PRO A 57 12.95 -1.86 -0.60
N ASP A 58 13.23 -1.38 0.61
CA ASP A 58 13.25 -2.08 1.88
C ASP A 58 11.98 -1.82 2.74
N LEU A 59 10.85 -1.45 2.12
CA LEU A 59 9.62 -1.04 2.83
C LEU A 59 9.23 -1.96 3.99
N VAL A 60 9.31 -3.28 3.81
CA VAL A 60 8.94 -4.26 4.85
C VAL A 60 9.76 -4.05 6.12
N GLU A 61 11.07 -3.87 5.97
CA GLU A 61 11.97 -3.68 7.11
C GLU A 61 11.74 -2.33 7.78
N ARG A 62 11.48 -1.28 6.98
CA ARG A 62 11.14 0.04 7.51
C ARG A 62 9.86 0.00 8.33
N LEU A 63 8.80 -0.63 7.81
CA LEU A 63 7.55 -0.80 8.54
C LEU A 63 7.74 -1.61 9.83
N ARG A 64 8.52 -2.69 9.78
CA ARG A 64 8.81 -3.55 10.94
C ARG A 64 9.54 -2.80 12.07
N ARG A 65 10.48 -1.91 11.71
CA ARG A 65 11.32 -1.17 12.66
C ARG A 65 10.84 0.25 12.97
N GLY A 66 9.76 0.71 12.33
CA GLY A 66 9.31 2.09 12.44
C GLY A 66 10.29 3.11 11.85
N ILE A 67 11.05 2.72 10.82
CA ILE A 67 11.94 3.65 10.10
C ILE A 67 11.09 4.57 9.22
N GLU A 68 11.49 5.84 9.13
CA GLU A 68 10.81 6.83 8.31
C GLU A 68 10.72 6.41 6.83
N LEU A 69 9.56 6.67 6.22
CA LEU A 69 9.28 6.30 4.84
C LEU A 69 9.52 7.50 3.92
N THR A 70 10.19 7.24 2.81
CA THR A 70 10.35 8.22 1.74
C THR A 70 9.07 8.29 0.90
N ILE A 71 8.66 9.49 0.50
CA ILE A 71 7.54 9.69 -0.43
C ILE A 71 8.10 10.08 -1.80
N ALA A 72 7.98 9.16 -2.76
CA ALA A 72 8.36 9.42 -4.14
C ALA A 72 7.55 10.60 -4.73
N PRO A 73 8.21 11.57 -5.37
CA PRO A 73 7.54 12.63 -6.12
C PRO A 73 6.84 12.04 -7.35
N ARG A 74 5.78 12.68 -7.85
CA ARG A 74 4.94 12.12 -8.93
C ARG A 74 5.70 11.95 -10.24
N GLU A 75 6.70 12.77 -10.47
CA GLU A 75 7.54 12.77 -11.66
C GLU A 75 8.37 11.48 -11.77
N SER A 76 8.57 10.76 -10.66
CA SER A 76 9.28 9.47 -10.63
C SER A 76 8.40 8.28 -11.02
N TYR A 77 7.09 8.46 -11.27
CA TYR A 77 6.18 7.32 -11.48
C TYR A 77 6.20 6.77 -12.90
N TYR A 78 6.48 7.62 -13.90
CA TYR A 78 6.33 7.26 -15.30
C TYR A 78 7.46 7.85 -16.15
N GLY A 79 8.07 7.01 -17.00
CA GLY A 79 9.16 7.41 -17.90
C GLY A 79 10.49 7.64 -17.18
N GLY A 80 11.43 8.27 -17.88
CA GLY A 80 12.77 8.58 -17.34
C GLY A 80 13.77 7.43 -17.50
N GLY A 81 14.60 7.23 -16.47
CA GLY A 81 15.70 6.25 -16.45
C GLY A 81 15.95 5.78 -15.01
N ALA A 82 17.21 5.57 -14.61
CA ALA A 82 17.53 5.07 -13.27
C ALA A 82 17.06 5.98 -12.12
N LYS A 83 17.06 7.31 -12.36
CA LYS A 83 16.70 8.32 -11.35
C LYS A 83 15.21 8.25 -10.97
N GLY A 84 14.94 8.05 -9.68
CA GLY A 84 13.59 7.86 -9.14
C GLY A 84 13.03 6.46 -9.36
N TYR A 85 13.83 5.50 -9.84
CA TYR A 85 13.42 4.13 -10.13
C TYR A 85 14.26 3.11 -9.35
N THR A 86 15.57 3.08 -9.58
CA THR A 86 16.49 2.10 -8.97
C THR A 86 17.52 2.72 -8.03
N ASP A 87 17.53 4.05 -7.86
CA ASP A 87 18.51 4.81 -7.07
C ASP A 87 18.00 5.21 -5.67
N TRP A 88 16.88 4.65 -5.22
CA TRP A 88 16.37 4.86 -3.87
C TRP A 88 17.24 4.14 -2.82
N PRO A 89 17.63 4.81 -1.72
CA PRO A 89 18.48 4.21 -0.69
C PRO A 89 17.71 3.21 0.20
N THR A 90 18.39 2.18 0.65
CA THR A 90 17.97 1.33 1.78
C THR A 90 18.41 1.94 3.10
N ALA A 91 17.68 1.67 4.19
CA ALA A 91 18.02 2.10 5.54
C ALA A 91 18.93 1.11 6.28
#